data_AF-A0A4Q7V1I4-F1
#
_entry.id   AF-A0A4Q7V1I4-F1
#
_cell.length_a   1.000
_cell.length_b   1.000
_cell.length_c   1.000
_cell.angle_alpha   90.00
_cell.angle_beta   90.00
_cell.angle_gamma   90.00
#
_symmetry.space_group_name_H-M   'P 1'
#
loop_
_entity.id
_entity.type
_entity.pdbx_description
1 polymer ?
#
loop_
_entity_poly.entity_id
_entity_poly.type
_entity_poly.pdbx_seq_one_letter_code
_entity_poly.pdbx_strand_id
1 'polypeptide(L)'
;MSALGEAPAPFGAPEETALPGEAGGFFESGRPRIGGLLHPVAFSDLQEKVIKAAADTIIPPHPKWPTASEIGMVEFVGRYVTPSGYKNKHFPFATEDEFKSGLDKLGQSFVDADVAGRTEAISALEKAEDPLFEQLRALFYYGYYSRPRVTLAINDNLPAGRDFHGPPLPYGYLQTTEPWDEELLAQAEEHGSYLETDEVVRVDLSQLSWAK
;
A
#
# COMPACT_ATOMS: atom_id res chain seq x y z
N MET A 1 -26.87 21.60 -11.96
CA MET A 1 -28.29 21.19 -12.07
C MET A 1 -28.30 19.70 -11.76
N SER A 2 -28.67 19.30 -10.53
CA SER A 2 -28.63 17.90 -10.08
C SER A 2 -29.59 17.04 -10.89
N ALA A 3 -29.07 15.96 -11.48
CA ALA A 3 -29.92 14.90 -12.01
C ALA A 3 -30.56 14.15 -10.81
N LEU A 4 -31.89 14.08 -10.84
CA LEU A 4 -32.72 13.42 -9.86
C LEU A 4 -32.44 11.91 -9.86
N GLY A 5 -31.87 11.36 -8.77
CA GLY A 5 -31.90 9.92 -8.51
C GLY A 5 -30.66 9.31 -7.84
N GLU A 6 -29.52 10.00 -7.81
CA GLU A 6 -28.34 9.49 -7.09
C GLU A 6 -28.42 9.91 -5.62
N ALA A 7 -28.36 8.92 -4.72
CA ALA A 7 -28.06 9.21 -3.32
C ALA A 7 -26.74 9.98 -3.27
N PRO A 8 -26.63 11.05 -2.45
CA PRO A 8 -25.38 11.78 -2.33
C PRO A 8 -24.26 10.84 -1.92
N ALA A 9 -23.09 11.03 -2.51
CA ALA A 9 -21.88 10.30 -2.14
C ALA A 9 -21.71 10.26 -0.62
N PRO A 10 -21.43 9.08 0.00
CA PRO A 10 -21.13 9.01 1.41
C PRO A 10 -19.94 9.92 1.66
N PHE A 11 -20.03 10.66 2.75
CA PHE A 11 -19.12 11.72 3.11
C PHE A 11 -17.64 11.30 2.95
N GLY A 12 -17.02 11.70 1.84
CA GLY A 12 -15.66 11.27 1.47
C GLY A 12 -15.48 10.79 0.02
N ALA A 13 -16.53 10.58 -0.77
CA ALA A 13 -16.38 10.34 -2.22
C ALA A 13 -16.61 11.64 -3.02
N PRO A 14 -15.75 11.98 -3.99
CA PRO A 14 -15.86 13.25 -4.75
C PRO A 14 -17.04 13.25 -5.72
N GLU A 15 -17.78 14.36 -5.76
CA GLU A 15 -18.96 14.58 -6.62
C GLU A 15 -18.60 14.67 -8.12
N GLU A 16 -17.42 15.17 -8.51
CA GLU A 16 -16.99 15.26 -9.91
C GLU A 16 -15.49 14.91 -10.09
N THR A 17 -15.01 14.88 -11.34
CA THR A 17 -13.64 14.47 -11.71
C THR A 17 -12.85 15.71 -12.15
N ALA A 18 -11.78 16.06 -11.43
CA ALA A 18 -10.81 17.07 -11.90
C ALA A 18 -9.74 16.41 -12.77
N LEU A 19 -9.30 17.11 -13.82
CA LEU A 19 -8.18 16.66 -14.67
C LEU A 19 -6.83 16.92 -13.97
N PRO A 20 -5.81 16.08 -14.19
CA PRO A 20 -4.49 16.29 -13.57
C PRO A 20 -3.89 17.64 -13.98
N GLY A 21 -3.64 18.52 -13.01
CA GLY A 21 -2.97 19.82 -13.22
C GLY A 21 -3.83 21.07 -13.02
N GLU A 22 -5.16 20.94 -12.94
CA GLU A 22 -6.06 22.11 -12.74
C GLU A 22 -6.31 22.42 -11.24
N ALA A 23 -6.01 21.46 -10.37
CA ALA A 23 -6.24 21.46 -8.92
C ALA A 23 -5.17 22.22 -8.10
N GLY A 24 -4.60 23.28 -8.65
CA GLY A 24 -3.63 24.13 -7.99
C GLY A 24 -4.27 24.99 -6.90
N GLY A 25 -4.45 24.42 -5.70
CA GLY A 25 -4.81 25.18 -4.50
C GLY A 25 -6.21 24.85 -3.97
N PHE A 26 -6.30 24.80 -2.63
CA PHE A 26 -7.39 24.30 -1.80
C PHE A 26 -7.37 22.79 -1.56
N PHE A 27 -7.48 22.42 -0.28
CA PHE A 27 -7.53 21.05 0.21
C PHE A 27 -8.76 20.34 -0.38
N GLU A 28 -8.59 19.74 -1.55
CA GLU A 28 -9.68 19.23 -2.38
C GLU A 28 -10.48 18.10 -1.75
N SER A 29 -11.79 18.26 -1.80
CA SER A 29 -12.78 17.19 -1.78
C SER A 29 -12.49 16.18 -2.89
N GLY A 30 -11.79 15.10 -2.58
CA GLY A 30 -11.47 14.04 -3.55
C GLY A 30 -10.18 13.28 -3.29
N ARG A 31 -9.27 13.82 -2.47
CA ARG A 31 -8.24 12.99 -1.85
C ARG A 31 -8.93 12.04 -0.86
N PRO A 32 -8.52 10.75 -0.77
CA PRO A 32 -8.87 9.97 0.41
C PRO A 32 -8.41 10.81 1.59
N ARG A 33 -9.30 11.07 2.56
CA ARG A 33 -8.84 11.65 3.82
C ARG A 33 -7.69 10.79 4.33
N ILE A 34 -6.71 11.41 4.96
CA ILE A 34 -5.67 10.69 5.69
C ILE A 34 -6.41 9.72 6.63
N GLY A 35 -6.31 8.41 6.37
CA GLY A 35 -7.07 7.37 7.08
C GLY A 35 -8.26 6.74 6.34
N GLY A 36 -8.53 7.05 5.07
CA GLY A 36 -9.54 6.38 4.24
C GLY A 36 -11.00 6.79 4.53
N LEU A 37 -11.96 5.92 4.24
CA LEU A 37 -13.40 6.12 4.49
C LEU A 37 -13.68 6.32 5.99
N LEU A 38 -14.59 7.23 6.31
CA LEU A 38 -15.05 7.42 7.70
C LEU A 38 -15.81 6.19 8.20
N HIS A 39 -16.66 5.62 7.34
CA HIS A 39 -17.38 4.38 7.56
C HIS A 39 -16.78 3.31 6.64
N PRO A 40 -15.99 2.37 7.19
CA PRO A 40 -15.39 1.31 6.39
C PRO A 40 -16.45 0.44 5.72
N VAL A 41 -16.13 -0.09 4.53
CA VAL A 41 -16.88 -1.19 3.94
C VAL A 41 -16.92 -2.36 4.94
N ALA A 42 -18.11 -2.85 5.23
CA ALA A 42 -18.31 -3.98 6.14
C ALA A 42 -18.11 -5.30 5.39
N PHE A 43 -17.46 -6.26 6.04
CA PHE A 43 -17.24 -7.61 5.52
C PHE A 43 -18.07 -8.62 6.31
N SER A 44 -18.43 -9.74 5.69
CA SER A 44 -19.03 -10.86 6.41
C SER A 44 -18.02 -11.54 7.33
N ASP A 45 -18.48 -12.29 8.34
CA ASP A 45 -17.60 -13.06 9.23
C ASP A 45 -16.61 -13.96 8.49
N LEU A 46 -17.04 -14.54 7.36
CA LEU A 46 -16.17 -15.37 6.53
C LEU A 46 -15.13 -14.51 5.79
N GLN A 47 -15.55 -13.39 5.18
CA GLN A 47 -14.65 -12.48 4.49
C GLN A 47 -13.59 -11.90 5.46
N GLU A 48 -13.97 -11.58 6.69
CA GLU A 48 -13.00 -11.14 7.71
C GLU A 48 -11.96 -12.22 8.03
N LYS A 49 -12.38 -13.48 8.13
CA LYS A 49 -11.46 -14.62 8.34
C LYS A 49 -10.53 -14.81 7.14
N VAL A 50 -11.05 -14.68 5.93
CA VAL A 50 -10.24 -14.74 4.69
C VAL A 50 -9.21 -13.61 4.69
N ILE A 51 -9.60 -12.37 4.98
CA ILE A 51 -8.69 -11.22 5.07
C ILE A 51 -7.58 -11.49 6.08
N LYS A 52 -7.92 -11.97 7.29
CA LYS A 52 -6.93 -12.30 8.33
C LYS A 52 -5.98 -13.40 7.90
N ALA A 53 -6.50 -14.50 7.35
CA ALA A 53 -5.69 -15.61 6.86
C ALA A 53 -4.77 -15.19 5.71
N ALA A 54 -5.26 -14.37 4.78
CA ALA A 54 -4.48 -13.84 3.67
C ALA A 54 -3.40 -12.85 4.14
N ALA A 55 -3.71 -12.01 5.13
CA ALA A 55 -2.74 -11.08 5.73
C ALA A 55 -1.57 -11.83 6.36
N ASP A 56 -1.84 -12.88 7.14
CA ASP A 56 -0.78 -13.73 7.74
C ASP A 56 -0.07 -14.62 6.71
N THR A 57 -0.68 -14.85 5.54
CA THR A 57 -0.03 -15.59 4.45
C THR A 57 0.94 -14.71 3.67
N ILE A 58 0.53 -13.46 3.37
CA ILE A 58 1.35 -12.48 2.64
C ILE A 58 2.43 -11.87 3.55
N ILE A 59 2.12 -11.67 4.83
CA ILE A 59 3.04 -11.19 5.86
C ILE A 59 3.12 -12.27 6.96
N PRO A 60 4.00 -13.28 6.81
CA PRO A 60 4.11 -14.37 7.77
C PRO A 60 4.37 -13.90 9.21
N PRO A 61 3.72 -14.50 10.23
CA PRO A 61 3.99 -14.19 11.62
C PRO A 61 5.45 -14.44 11.99
N HIS A 62 6.02 -13.56 12.83
CA HIS A 62 7.39 -13.70 13.29
C HIS A 62 7.51 -13.23 14.75
N PRO A 63 8.28 -13.89 15.63
CA PRO A 63 8.31 -13.58 17.07
C PRO A 63 8.66 -12.12 17.43
N LYS A 64 9.45 -11.46 16.59
CA LYS A 64 9.89 -10.06 16.78
C LYS A 64 8.93 -9.01 16.18
N TRP A 65 7.96 -9.45 15.39
CA TRP A 65 7.10 -8.58 14.59
C TRP A 65 5.63 -8.82 14.97
N PRO A 66 4.78 -7.78 15.02
CA PRO A 66 3.34 -8.00 15.25
C PRO A 66 2.73 -8.91 14.18
N THR A 67 1.81 -9.78 14.54
CA THR A 67 1.05 -10.59 13.58
C THR A 67 0.10 -9.70 12.77
N ALA A 68 0.05 -9.85 11.45
CA ALA A 68 -0.71 -8.95 10.58
C ALA A 68 -2.23 -9.02 10.82
N SER A 69 -2.76 -10.21 11.05
CA SER A 69 -4.18 -10.42 11.37
C SER A 69 -4.63 -9.82 12.72
N GLU A 70 -3.69 -9.57 13.64
CA GLU A 70 -3.95 -9.11 15.00
C GLU A 70 -3.91 -7.58 15.17
N ILE A 71 -3.56 -6.84 14.10
CA ILE A 71 -3.34 -5.38 14.16
C ILE A 71 -4.35 -4.56 13.37
N GLY A 72 -5.59 -5.04 13.25
CA GLY A 72 -6.72 -4.26 12.72
C GLY A 72 -6.79 -4.21 11.19
N MET A 73 -6.29 -5.23 10.49
CA MET A 73 -6.22 -5.24 9.02
C MET A 73 -7.59 -5.15 8.34
N VAL A 74 -8.62 -5.81 8.90
CA VAL A 74 -9.98 -5.82 8.33
C VAL A 74 -10.55 -4.40 8.24
N GLU A 75 -10.46 -3.63 9.33
CA GLU A 75 -10.94 -2.26 9.35
C GLU A 75 -10.15 -1.39 8.35
N PHE A 76 -8.83 -1.57 8.28
CA PHE A 76 -8.01 -0.84 7.31
C PHE A 76 -8.43 -1.15 5.87
N VAL A 77 -8.57 -2.42 5.51
CA VAL A 77 -9.04 -2.82 4.18
C VAL A 77 -10.39 -2.16 3.87
N GLY A 78 -11.34 -2.20 4.81
CA GLY A 78 -12.65 -1.60 4.63
C GLY A 78 -12.60 -0.08 4.42
N ARG A 79 -11.59 0.62 4.96
CA ARG A 79 -11.39 2.06 4.77
C ARG A 79 -10.89 2.43 3.38
N TYR A 80 -10.32 1.49 2.63
CA TYR A 80 -9.65 1.76 1.35
C TYR A 80 -10.25 1.00 0.16
N VAL A 81 -11.25 0.13 0.39
CA VAL A 81 -12.09 -0.43 -0.66
C VAL A 81 -13.16 0.61 -1.04
N THR A 82 -13.32 0.84 -2.34
CA THR A 82 -14.31 1.78 -2.87
C THR A 82 -15.71 1.17 -2.72
N PRO A 83 -16.67 1.84 -2.04
CA PRO A 83 -17.99 1.26 -1.81
C PRO A 83 -18.77 1.03 -3.12
N SER A 84 -19.73 0.11 -3.11
CA SER A 84 -20.55 -0.20 -4.30
C SER A 84 -21.31 1.05 -4.78
N GLY A 85 -21.39 1.21 -6.10
CA GLY A 85 -21.99 2.40 -6.73
C GLY A 85 -21.07 3.62 -6.84
N TYR A 86 -19.82 3.54 -6.36
CA TYR A 86 -18.83 4.62 -6.49
C TYR A 86 -17.72 4.26 -7.48
N LYS A 87 -17.22 5.26 -8.20
CA LYS A 87 -16.09 5.10 -9.12
C LYS A 87 -14.79 5.07 -8.33
N ASN A 88 -13.97 4.04 -8.52
CA ASN A 88 -12.63 4.02 -7.93
C ASN A 88 -11.78 5.13 -8.56
N LYS A 89 -10.96 5.78 -7.73
CA LYS A 89 -10.04 6.85 -8.17
C LYS A 89 -8.62 6.67 -7.61
N HIS A 90 -8.45 5.75 -6.67
CA HIS A 90 -7.23 5.61 -5.88
C HIS A 90 -6.71 4.19 -5.91
N PHE A 91 -5.39 4.05 -6.02
CA PHE A 91 -4.71 2.76 -5.88
C PHE A 91 -5.06 2.11 -4.53
N PRO A 92 -5.30 0.77 -4.45
CA PRO A 92 -5.10 -0.23 -5.50
C PRO A 92 -6.34 -0.49 -6.37
N PHE A 93 -7.24 0.49 -6.50
CA PHE A 93 -8.40 0.40 -7.39
C PHE A 93 -9.40 -0.71 -7.02
N ALA A 94 -9.41 -1.13 -5.75
CA ALA A 94 -10.35 -2.13 -5.24
C ALA A 94 -11.78 -1.54 -5.16
N THR A 95 -12.74 -2.22 -5.78
CA THR A 95 -14.18 -1.95 -5.64
C THR A 95 -14.82 -2.99 -4.73
N GLU A 96 -15.83 -2.59 -3.96
CA GLU A 96 -16.47 -3.44 -2.95
C GLU A 96 -17.00 -4.74 -3.54
N ASP A 97 -17.74 -4.67 -4.65
CA ASP A 97 -18.38 -5.83 -5.26
C ASP A 97 -17.35 -6.85 -5.78
N GLU A 98 -16.33 -6.39 -6.51
CA GLU A 98 -15.29 -7.26 -7.08
C GLU A 98 -14.38 -7.82 -5.99
N PHE A 99 -13.99 -6.98 -5.03
CA PHE A 99 -13.13 -7.38 -3.92
C PHE A 99 -13.82 -8.43 -3.04
N LYS A 100 -15.08 -8.20 -2.65
CA LYS A 100 -15.87 -9.18 -1.88
C LYS A 100 -16.08 -10.48 -2.64
N SER A 101 -16.40 -10.41 -3.92
CA SER A 101 -16.52 -11.60 -4.79
C SER A 101 -15.21 -12.38 -4.82
N GLY A 102 -14.06 -11.69 -4.89
CA GLY A 102 -12.74 -12.30 -4.78
C GLY A 102 -12.50 -13.01 -3.45
N LEU A 103 -12.84 -12.37 -2.33
CA LEU A 103 -12.76 -12.99 -1.00
C LEU A 103 -13.68 -14.22 -0.87
N ASP A 104 -14.88 -14.15 -1.43
CA ASP A 104 -15.85 -15.25 -1.39
C ASP A 104 -15.38 -16.47 -2.20
N LYS A 105 -14.64 -16.25 -3.30
CA LYS A 105 -14.01 -17.33 -4.09
C LYS A 105 -12.93 -18.08 -3.30
N LEU A 106 -12.15 -17.39 -2.47
CA LEU A 106 -11.20 -18.04 -1.55
C LEU A 106 -11.94 -18.84 -0.48
N GLY A 107 -12.93 -18.20 0.15
CA GLY A 107 -13.94 -18.85 0.99
C GLY A 107 -13.41 -19.64 2.19
N GLN A 108 -14.25 -20.54 2.71
CA GLN A 108 -13.97 -21.31 3.93
C GLN A 108 -12.83 -22.31 3.74
N SER A 109 -12.67 -22.89 2.55
CA SER A 109 -11.56 -23.81 2.24
C SER A 109 -10.19 -23.14 2.39
N PHE A 110 -10.06 -21.87 2.02
CA PHE A 110 -8.83 -21.12 2.22
C PHE A 110 -8.55 -20.86 3.71
N VAL A 111 -9.59 -20.53 4.48
CA VAL A 111 -9.48 -20.32 5.93
C VAL A 111 -9.07 -21.59 6.65
N ASP A 112 -9.60 -22.75 6.27
CA ASP A 112 -9.31 -24.03 6.93
C ASP A 112 -8.02 -24.70 6.43
N ALA A 113 -7.46 -24.21 5.31
CA ALA A 113 -6.19 -24.70 4.80
C ALA A 113 -5.03 -24.40 5.76
N ASP A 114 -4.01 -25.25 5.70
CA ASP A 114 -2.75 -25.02 6.37
C ASP A 114 -1.92 -23.94 5.64
N VAL A 115 -0.73 -23.64 6.17
CA VAL A 115 0.14 -22.59 5.60
C VAL A 115 0.48 -22.88 4.14
N ALA A 116 0.78 -24.13 3.79
CA ALA A 116 1.13 -24.51 2.43
C ALA A 116 -0.05 -24.32 1.47
N GLY A 117 -1.24 -24.77 1.84
CA GLY A 117 -2.46 -24.61 1.04
C GLY A 117 -2.85 -23.15 0.85
N ARG A 118 -2.71 -22.31 1.88
CA ARG A 118 -2.95 -20.87 1.75
C ARG A 118 -1.92 -20.19 0.83
N THR A 119 -0.63 -20.52 0.98
CA THR A 119 0.41 -20.00 0.09
C THR A 119 0.14 -20.39 -1.35
N GLU A 120 -0.24 -21.65 -1.62
CA GLU A 120 -0.57 -22.11 -2.97
C GLU A 120 -1.76 -21.34 -3.57
N ALA A 121 -2.83 -21.13 -2.79
CA ALA A 121 -3.99 -20.37 -3.23
C ALA A 121 -3.65 -18.90 -3.56
N ILE A 122 -2.86 -18.23 -2.71
CA ILE A 122 -2.40 -16.85 -2.98
C ILE A 122 -1.48 -16.79 -4.20
N SER A 123 -0.53 -17.73 -4.33
CA SER A 123 0.34 -17.83 -5.51
C SER A 123 -0.43 -18.16 -6.78
N ALA A 124 -1.56 -18.87 -6.70
CA ALA A 124 -2.42 -19.12 -7.85
C ALA A 124 -3.08 -17.82 -8.34
N LEU A 125 -3.54 -16.95 -7.43
CA LEU A 125 -4.04 -15.62 -7.79
C LEU A 125 -2.96 -14.77 -8.47
N GLU A 126 -1.75 -14.75 -7.90
CA GLU A 126 -0.59 -14.04 -8.47
C GLU A 126 -0.28 -14.52 -9.90
N LYS A 127 -0.14 -15.83 -10.10
CA LYS A 127 0.16 -16.42 -11.42
C LYS A 127 -0.94 -16.22 -12.45
N ALA A 128 -2.19 -16.10 -12.00
CA ALA A 128 -3.33 -15.83 -12.86
C ALA A 128 -3.47 -14.33 -13.19
N GLU A 129 -2.58 -13.48 -12.65
CA GLU A 129 -2.71 -12.01 -12.71
C GLU A 129 -4.07 -11.52 -12.21
N ASP A 130 -4.65 -12.22 -11.22
CA ASP A 130 -5.94 -11.84 -10.64
C ASP A 130 -5.76 -10.51 -9.88
N PRO A 131 -6.55 -9.45 -10.20
CA PRO A 131 -6.44 -8.15 -9.54
C PRO A 131 -6.53 -8.21 -8.02
N LEU A 132 -7.22 -9.22 -7.47
CA LEU A 132 -7.35 -9.42 -6.04
C LEU A 132 -5.98 -9.60 -5.37
N PHE A 133 -5.03 -10.30 -6.00
CA PHE A 133 -3.70 -10.49 -5.42
C PHE A 133 -3.00 -9.16 -5.17
N GLU A 134 -2.93 -8.32 -6.20
CA GLU A 134 -2.28 -7.00 -6.11
C GLU A 134 -3.00 -6.08 -5.13
N GLN A 135 -4.34 -6.13 -5.08
CA GLN A 135 -5.13 -5.38 -4.11
C GLN A 135 -4.85 -5.83 -2.67
N LEU A 136 -4.85 -7.14 -2.40
CA LEU A 136 -4.53 -7.69 -1.08
C LEU A 136 -3.10 -7.32 -0.67
N ARG A 137 -2.13 -7.53 -1.57
CA ARG A 137 -0.71 -7.22 -1.34
C ARG A 137 -0.53 -5.74 -0.98
N ALA A 138 -1.09 -4.83 -1.77
CA ALA A 138 -1.02 -3.39 -1.51
C ALA A 138 -1.68 -3.01 -0.18
N LEU A 139 -2.92 -3.43 0.04
CA LEU A 139 -3.67 -3.10 1.24
C LEU A 139 -3.00 -3.65 2.50
N PHE A 140 -2.44 -4.86 2.45
CA PHE A 140 -1.80 -5.47 3.61
C PHE A 140 -0.47 -4.82 3.93
N TYR A 141 0.38 -4.54 2.94
CA TYR A 141 1.64 -3.85 3.20
C TYR A 141 1.42 -2.43 3.72
N TYR A 142 0.54 -1.65 3.10
CA TYR A 142 0.21 -0.32 3.61
C TYR A 142 -0.47 -0.37 4.97
N GLY A 143 -1.40 -1.31 5.15
CA GLY A 143 -2.13 -1.50 6.40
C GLY A 143 -1.20 -1.88 7.55
N TYR A 144 -0.24 -2.76 7.30
CA TYR A 144 0.68 -3.29 8.29
C TYR A 144 1.70 -2.24 8.72
N TYR A 145 2.45 -1.67 7.77
CA TYR A 145 3.52 -0.73 8.07
C TYR A 145 3.02 0.66 8.51
N SER A 146 1.73 0.96 8.36
CA SER A 146 1.11 2.15 8.95
C SER A 146 0.72 2.00 10.42
N ARG A 147 0.81 0.80 11.03
CA ARG A 147 0.43 0.62 12.43
C ARG A 147 1.52 1.10 13.38
N PRO A 148 1.16 1.87 14.44
CA PRO A 148 2.13 2.29 15.47
C PRO A 148 2.89 1.12 16.09
N ARG A 149 2.23 -0.03 16.32
CA ARG A 149 2.90 -1.22 16.86
C ARG A 149 3.99 -1.77 15.94
N VAL A 150 3.82 -1.65 14.63
CA VAL A 150 4.82 -2.07 13.65
C VAL A 150 5.93 -1.04 13.56
N THR A 151 5.62 0.27 13.59
CA THR A 151 6.63 1.33 13.70
C THR A 151 7.54 1.14 14.93
N LEU A 152 6.96 0.80 16.08
CA LEU A 152 7.75 0.48 17.29
C LEU A 152 8.62 -0.76 17.09
N ALA A 153 8.07 -1.82 16.49
CA ALA A 153 8.85 -3.02 16.19
C ALA A 153 10.01 -2.75 15.21
N ILE A 154 9.85 -1.84 14.24
CA ILE A 154 10.94 -1.39 13.35
C ILE A 154 12.06 -0.75 14.17
N ASN A 155 11.71 0.19 15.06
CA ASN A 155 12.67 0.88 15.93
C ASN A 155 13.43 -0.11 16.83
N ASP A 156 12.73 -1.08 17.41
CA ASP A 156 13.32 -2.01 18.39
C ASP A 156 14.19 -3.08 17.73
N ASN A 157 13.86 -3.52 16.52
CA ASN A 157 14.48 -4.71 15.91
C ASN A 157 15.47 -4.42 14.79
N LEU A 158 15.44 -3.22 14.18
CA LEU A 158 16.32 -2.87 13.07
C LEU A 158 17.30 -1.76 13.48
N PRO A 159 18.63 -1.96 13.37
CA PRO A 159 19.60 -0.91 13.68
C PRO A 159 19.37 0.40 12.90
N ALA A 160 18.96 0.30 11.63
CA ALA A 160 18.61 1.44 10.78
C ALA A 160 17.21 2.01 11.08
N GLY A 161 16.41 1.33 11.91
CA GLY A 161 15.04 1.70 12.23
C GLY A 161 14.92 2.72 13.34
N ARG A 162 15.99 3.01 14.10
CA ARG A 162 15.98 3.91 15.28
C ARG A 162 15.48 5.34 14.98
N ASP A 163 15.63 5.76 13.73
CA ASP A 163 15.31 7.09 13.23
C ASP A 163 13.96 7.09 12.48
N PHE A 164 13.25 5.96 12.46
CA PHE A 164 11.95 5.82 11.78
C PHE A 164 10.82 6.24 12.72
N HIS A 165 10.19 7.37 12.40
CA HIS A 165 9.16 7.96 13.24
C HIS A 165 7.76 7.79 12.63
N GLY A 166 6.80 7.39 13.47
CA GLY A 166 5.38 7.33 13.09
C GLY A 166 4.70 8.71 13.14
N PRO A 167 3.50 8.87 12.54
CA PRO A 167 2.76 10.12 12.59
C PRO A 167 2.20 10.45 13.99
N PRO A 168 1.95 11.73 14.30
CA PRO A 168 2.27 12.90 13.48
C PRO A 168 3.77 13.27 13.57
N LEU A 169 4.32 13.75 12.45
CA LEU A 169 5.68 14.28 12.37
C LEU A 169 5.63 15.81 12.25
N PRO A 170 5.34 16.57 13.33
CA PRO A 170 5.22 18.02 13.26
C PRO A 170 6.50 18.72 12.76
N TYR A 171 7.65 18.07 12.89
CA TYR A 171 8.95 18.53 12.40
C TYR A 171 9.58 17.58 11.36
N GLY A 172 8.82 16.61 10.82
CA GLY A 172 9.35 15.64 9.86
C GLY A 172 10.55 14.84 10.39
N TYR A 173 11.54 14.63 9.52
CA TYR A 173 12.83 14.01 9.82
C TYR A 173 13.95 15.06 10.00
N LEU A 174 13.62 16.31 10.34
CA LEU A 174 14.61 17.40 10.43
C LEU A 174 15.82 17.11 11.35
N GLN A 175 15.71 16.14 12.26
CA GLN A 175 16.79 15.73 13.17
C GLN A 175 17.68 14.62 12.61
N THR A 176 17.24 13.91 11.56
CA THR A 176 17.89 12.71 11.03
C THR A 176 18.17 12.79 9.54
N THR A 177 17.53 13.70 8.81
CA THR A 177 17.94 14.10 7.46
C THR A 177 19.13 15.04 7.58
N GLU A 178 20.29 14.65 7.06
CA GLU A 178 21.39 15.59 6.90
C GLU A 178 20.92 16.76 6.02
N PRO A 179 21.34 18.00 6.33
CA PRO A 179 21.06 19.13 5.48
C PRO A 179 21.61 18.87 4.08
N TRP A 180 20.95 19.44 3.09
CA TRP A 180 21.38 19.37 1.70
C TRP A 180 22.84 19.82 1.57
N ASP A 181 23.71 18.93 1.10
CA ASP A 181 25.14 19.21 0.93
C ASP A 181 25.39 19.78 -0.48
N GLU A 182 25.38 21.11 -0.56
CA GLU A 182 25.65 21.86 -1.79
C GLU A 182 27.06 21.61 -2.34
N GLU A 183 28.03 21.29 -1.47
CA GLU A 183 29.41 21.03 -1.89
C GLU A 183 29.53 19.66 -2.56
N LEU A 184 28.87 18.65 -1.99
CA LEU A 184 28.73 17.33 -2.62
C LEU A 184 28.02 17.41 -3.97
N LEU A 185 26.95 18.22 -4.06
CA LEU A 185 26.24 18.45 -5.33
C LEU A 185 27.13 19.14 -6.36
N ALA A 186 27.86 20.19 -5.97
CA ALA A 186 28.80 20.88 -6.85
C ALA A 186 29.93 19.96 -7.35
N GLN A 187 30.45 19.07 -6.49
CA GLN A 187 31.40 18.03 -6.90
C GLN A 187 30.78 17.02 -7.89
N ALA A 188 29.51 16.68 -7.70
CA ALA A 188 28.76 15.85 -8.64
C ALA A 188 28.50 16.58 -9.97
N GLU A 189 28.42 17.91 -10.00
CA GLU A 189 28.36 18.68 -11.25
C GLU A 189 29.72 18.74 -11.97
N GLU A 190 30.84 18.73 -11.24
CA GLU A 190 32.19 18.70 -11.83
C GLU A 190 32.55 17.35 -12.47
N HIS A 191 31.96 16.24 -12.00
CA HIS A 191 32.30 14.88 -12.44
C HIS A 191 31.12 14.05 -12.95
N GLY A 192 29.90 14.50 -12.74
CA GLY A 192 28.67 13.87 -13.20
C GLY A 192 28.22 14.48 -14.51
N SER A 193 28.06 13.66 -15.53
CA SER A 193 27.43 14.04 -16.80
C SER A 193 26.08 13.35 -16.91
N TYR A 194 25.07 14.09 -17.33
CA TYR A 194 23.82 13.50 -17.80
C TYR A 194 24.04 12.87 -19.17
N LEU A 195 23.58 11.62 -19.34
CA LEU A 195 23.52 10.91 -20.61
C LEU A 195 22.05 10.74 -20.96
N GLU A 196 21.66 11.11 -22.18
CA GLU A 196 20.30 10.85 -22.64
C GLU A 196 20.03 9.34 -22.68
N THR A 197 18.77 8.95 -22.53
CA THR A 197 18.41 7.53 -22.37
C THR A 197 18.84 6.67 -23.55
N ASP A 198 18.83 7.24 -24.76
CA ASP A 198 19.28 6.60 -26.01
C ASP A 198 20.81 6.52 -26.16
N GLU A 199 21.55 7.32 -25.39
CA GLU A 199 23.02 7.30 -25.34
C GLU A 199 23.58 6.27 -24.35
N VAL A 200 22.72 5.65 -23.53
CA VAL A 200 23.13 4.61 -22.57
C VAL A 200 23.50 3.32 -23.30
N VAL A 201 24.80 3.06 -23.42
CA VAL A 201 25.33 1.80 -23.99
C VAL A 201 25.61 0.80 -22.89
N ARG A 202 25.29 -0.48 -23.11
CA ARG A 202 25.66 -1.55 -22.17
C ARG A 202 27.17 -1.62 -22.02
N VAL A 203 27.65 -1.56 -20.79
CA VAL A 203 29.07 -1.73 -20.46
C VAL A 203 29.51 -3.16 -20.78
N ASP A 204 30.60 -3.29 -21.56
CA ASP A 204 31.23 -4.58 -21.80
C ASP A 204 32.02 -5.03 -20.56
N LEU A 205 31.54 -6.09 -19.92
CA LEU A 205 32.13 -6.64 -18.69
C LEU A 205 33.22 -7.69 -18.97
N SER A 206 33.55 -7.97 -20.24
CA SER A 206 34.54 -8.98 -20.63
C SER A 206 35.96 -8.72 -20.09
N GLN A 207 36.26 -7.46 -19.74
CA GLN A 207 37.54 -7.02 -19.21
C GLN A 207 37.59 -6.98 -17.66
N LEU A 208 36.46 -7.19 -16.97
CA LEU A 208 36.44 -7.21 -15.51
C LEU A 208 36.86 -8.59 -15.00
N SER A 209 38.15 -8.72 -14.69
CA SER A 209 38.66 -9.86 -13.92
C SER A 209 38.38 -9.63 -12.42
N TRP A 210 37.39 -10.31 -11.88
CA TRP A 210 37.25 -10.39 -10.43
C TRP A 210 38.44 -11.18 -9.87
N ALA A 211 39.31 -10.51 -9.13
CA ALA A 211 40.38 -11.19 -8.40
C ALA A 211 39.75 -12.14 -7.38
N LYS A 212 40.20 -13.39 -7.39
CA LYS A 212 39.88 -14.40 -6.36
C LYS A 212 40.55 -14.06 -5.04
#